data_AF-A0A645BTN3-F1
#
_entry.id   AF-A0A645BTN3-F1
#
_cell.length_a   1.000
_cell.length_b   1.000
_cell.length_c   1.000
_cell.angle_alpha   90.00
_cell.angle_beta   90.00
_cell.angle_gamma   90.00
#
_symmetry.space_group_name_H-M   'P 1'
#
loop_
_entity.id
_entity.type
_entity.pdbx_description
1 polymer ?
#
loop_
_entity_poly.entity_id
_entity_poly.type
_entity_poly.pdbx_seq_one_letter_code
_entity_poly.pdbx_strand_id
1 'polypeptide(L)'
;MKRMFLFLSLLAACLAFPAFSAEEPSPEEAARQFNQALKARNFERVKTLVTSDSLPIVEAWKAIAGENQDTVQVRQNDNLAVVKIVPPSVPDSFQHLFMRKVDGVWKVDLRGWHKRAEYFQVDPLYSCSSNLKQIGLGLLMYANDKDEMFPAEDGAAGLEALRSNNYLIEPDVFVCPVDKERKTAEKKAALTEKNCSYVYFGELAHSNIPTPGRIPLAFEKPGISHDGVTHVLFVDGHVAQLKGDFKTVSELVEALIAKGGLDRQADFLRKKAAAADLRLKDEKK
;
A
#
# COMPACT_ATOMS: atom_id res chain seq x y z
N MET A 1 88.42 -0.75 -28.23
CA MET A 1 87.67 -1.94 -27.78
C MET A 1 86.90 -1.60 -26.52
N LYS A 2 85.62 -2.01 -26.55
CA LYS A 2 84.43 -1.81 -25.68
C LYS A 2 84.58 -1.25 -24.25
N ARG A 3 83.77 -0.21 -24.01
CA ARG A 3 83.32 0.33 -22.71
C ARG A 3 82.34 -0.64 -22.04
N MET A 4 82.44 -0.80 -20.73
CA MET A 4 81.50 -1.58 -19.90
C MET A 4 80.56 -0.60 -19.18
N PHE A 5 79.31 -0.53 -19.63
CA PHE A 5 78.23 0.22 -18.97
C PHE A 5 77.47 -0.76 -18.05
N LEU A 6 77.44 -0.48 -16.75
CA LEU A 6 76.51 -1.10 -15.81
C LEU A 6 75.13 -0.46 -16.02
N PHE A 7 74.14 -1.25 -16.44
CA PHE A 7 72.73 -0.86 -16.41
C PHE A 7 72.12 -1.30 -15.08
N LEU A 8 71.68 -0.34 -14.29
CA LEU A 8 70.89 -0.53 -13.08
C LEU A 8 69.43 -0.75 -13.54
N SER A 9 68.88 -1.94 -13.39
CA SER A 9 67.46 -2.20 -13.63
C SER A 9 66.63 -1.83 -12.41
N LEU A 10 65.90 -0.70 -12.50
CA LEU A 10 64.79 -0.38 -11.59
C LEU A 10 63.62 -1.32 -11.91
N LEU A 11 63.33 -2.27 -11.00
CA LEU A 11 62.04 -2.95 -10.99
C LEU A 11 61.01 -2.01 -10.37
N ALA A 12 60.10 -1.47 -11.18
CA ALA A 12 58.89 -0.82 -10.70
C ALA A 12 57.91 -1.91 -10.22
N ALA A 13 57.78 -2.07 -8.91
CA ALA A 13 56.72 -2.89 -8.32
C ALA A 13 55.39 -2.14 -8.45
N CYS A 14 54.63 -2.43 -9.51
CA CYS A 14 53.22 -2.07 -9.59
C CYS A 14 52.45 -2.85 -8.52
N LEU A 15 52.20 -2.21 -7.37
CA LEU A 15 51.21 -2.69 -6.41
C LEU A 15 49.83 -2.46 -7.02
N ALA A 16 49.29 -3.50 -7.66
CA ALA A 16 47.87 -3.56 -7.99
C ALA A 16 47.09 -3.68 -6.67
N PHE A 17 46.56 -2.56 -6.19
CA PHE A 17 45.49 -2.60 -5.20
C PHE A 17 44.28 -3.29 -5.85
N PRO A 18 43.67 -4.30 -5.21
CA PRO A 18 42.37 -4.76 -5.67
C PRO A 18 41.40 -3.59 -5.55
N ALA A 19 40.79 -3.20 -6.67
CA ALA A 19 39.63 -2.34 -6.66
C ALA A 19 38.54 -3.07 -5.87
N PHE A 20 38.43 -2.75 -4.58
CA PHE A 20 37.29 -3.13 -3.78
C PHE A 20 36.11 -2.39 -4.42
N SER A 21 35.37 -3.07 -5.29
CA SER A 21 34.07 -2.60 -5.74
C SER A 21 33.25 -2.45 -4.47
N ALA A 22 33.08 -1.23 -3.98
CA ALA A 22 32.18 -0.96 -2.89
C ALA A 22 30.81 -1.47 -3.36
N GLU A 23 30.38 -2.58 -2.79
CA GLU A 23 29.12 -3.22 -3.13
C GLU A 23 28.03 -2.16 -2.98
N GLU A 24 27.29 -1.90 -4.07
CA GLU A 24 26.23 -0.89 -4.05
C GLU A 24 25.31 -1.18 -2.86
N PRO A 25 25.04 -0.21 -1.96
CA PRO A 25 24.25 -0.47 -0.78
C PRO A 25 22.86 -0.95 -1.20
N SER A 26 22.44 -2.08 -0.64
CA SER A 26 21.11 -2.64 -0.89
C SER A 26 20.01 -1.64 -0.50
N PRO A 27 18.77 -1.78 -1.00
CA PRO A 27 17.65 -0.92 -0.58
C PRO A 27 17.46 -0.90 0.94
N GLU A 28 17.68 -2.04 1.61
CA GLU A 28 17.61 -2.16 3.06
C GLU A 28 18.67 -1.28 3.75
N GLU A 29 19.91 -1.33 3.27
CA GLU A 29 21.02 -0.57 3.84
C GLU A 29 20.82 0.94 3.61
N ALA A 30 20.35 1.34 2.42
CA ALA A 30 20.00 2.72 2.13
C ALA A 30 18.84 3.24 3.01
N ALA A 31 17.82 2.42 3.27
CA ALA A 31 16.73 2.78 4.18
C ALA A 31 17.19 2.86 5.65
N ARG A 32 18.07 1.95 6.08
CA ARG A 32 18.68 1.98 7.42
C ARG A 32 19.50 3.25 7.62
N GLN A 33 20.33 3.63 6.63
CA GLN A 33 21.10 4.88 6.65
C GLN A 33 20.20 6.11 6.67
N PHE A 34 19.10 6.11 5.92
CA PHE A 34 18.13 7.22 5.93
C PHE A 34 17.47 7.38 7.30
N ASN A 35 17.02 6.27 7.91
CA ASN A 35 16.43 6.28 9.24
C ASN A 35 17.45 6.74 10.30
N GLN A 36 18.70 6.27 10.24
CA GLN A 36 19.77 6.74 11.11
C GLN A 36 20.06 8.24 10.95
N ALA A 37 20.09 8.75 9.71
CA ALA A 37 20.31 10.17 9.43
C ALA A 37 19.17 11.05 9.97
N LEU A 38 17.92 10.61 9.83
CA LEU A 38 16.76 11.27 10.43
C LEU A 38 16.84 11.27 11.97
N LYS A 39 17.14 10.12 12.59
CA LYS A 39 17.32 10.00 14.05
C LYS A 39 18.39 10.95 14.57
N ALA A 40 19.52 11.02 13.86
CA ALA A 40 20.63 11.91 14.19
C ALA A 40 20.35 13.39 13.87
N ARG A 41 19.17 13.73 13.32
CA ARG A 41 18.82 15.06 12.80
C ARG A 41 19.86 15.62 11.82
N ASN A 42 20.56 14.74 11.13
CA ASN A 42 21.57 15.10 10.15
C ASN A 42 20.89 15.33 8.80
N PHE A 43 20.18 16.46 8.67
CA PHE A 43 19.42 16.78 7.46
C PHE A 43 20.30 16.94 6.23
N GLU A 44 21.58 17.30 6.38
CA GLU A 44 22.53 17.29 5.27
C GLU A 44 22.80 15.87 4.77
N ARG A 45 22.90 14.89 5.66
CA ARG A 45 22.95 13.47 5.26
C ARG A 45 21.62 13.01 4.66
N VAL A 46 20.47 13.41 5.21
CA VAL A 46 19.14 13.07 4.66
C VAL A 46 19.01 13.54 3.22
N LYS A 47 19.44 14.77 2.89
CA LYS A 47 19.43 15.30 1.52
C LYS A 47 20.19 14.43 0.53
N THR A 48 21.28 13.78 0.96
CA THR A 48 22.06 12.88 0.10
C THR A 48 21.36 11.55 -0.19
N LEU A 49 20.43 11.14 0.69
CA LEU A 49 19.75 9.84 0.66
C LEU A 49 18.37 9.89 0.02
N VAL A 50 17.87 11.09 -0.34
CA VAL A 50 16.58 11.28 -1.00
C VAL A 50 16.73 11.67 -2.47
N THR A 51 15.68 11.47 -3.27
CA THR A 51 15.61 12.02 -4.64
C THR A 51 15.69 13.55 -4.62
N SER A 52 16.28 14.16 -5.65
CA SER A 52 16.39 15.62 -5.81
C SER A 52 15.06 16.33 -5.59
N ASP A 53 14.00 15.68 -6.04
CA ASP A 53 12.69 16.28 -6.03
C ASP A 53 11.97 16.15 -4.67
N SER A 54 12.53 15.34 -3.76
CA SER A 54 12.08 15.21 -2.37
C SER A 54 12.69 16.28 -1.45
N LEU A 55 13.68 17.05 -1.93
CA LEU A 55 14.36 18.08 -1.14
C LEU A 55 13.41 19.12 -0.51
N PRO A 56 12.35 19.61 -1.20
CA PRO A 56 11.41 20.55 -0.58
C PRO A 56 10.67 19.96 0.64
N ILE A 57 10.44 18.64 0.65
CA ILE A 57 9.79 17.93 1.78
C ILE A 57 10.76 17.80 2.95
N VAL A 58 12.05 17.52 2.68
CA VAL A 58 13.09 17.46 3.71
C VAL A 58 13.25 18.80 4.42
N GLU A 59 13.18 19.92 3.69
CA GLU A 59 13.22 21.27 4.29
C GLU A 59 11.99 21.55 5.16
N ALA A 60 10.80 21.07 4.77
CA ALA A 60 9.61 21.17 5.61
C ALA A 60 9.72 20.32 6.90
N TRP A 61 10.34 19.14 6.83
CA TRP A 61 10.56 18.26 7.99
C TRP A 61 11.56 18.79 9.00
N LYS A 62 12.51 19.63 8.56
CA LYS A 62 13.47 20.33 9.42
C LYS A 62 12.78 21.19 10.49
N ALA A 63 11.54 21.61 10.24
CA ALA A 63 10.76 22.44 11.17
C ALA A 63 9.97 21.63 12.23
N ILE A 64 9.88 20.30 12.12
CA ILE A 64 8.87 19.48 12.85
C ILE A 64 9.50 18.32 13.67
N ALA A 65 10.79 18.01 13.51
CA ALA A 65 11.36 16.75 14.01
C ALA A 65 11.52 16.64 15.55
N GLY A 66 10.63 15.87 16.19
CA GLY A 66 10.81 15.22 17.50
C GLY A 66 11.32 13.76 17.38
N GLU A 67 11.74 13.16 18.50
CA GLU A 67 12.33 11.80 18.57
C GLU A 67 11.30 10.70 18.26
N ASN A 68 11.70 9.56 17.65
CA ASN A 68 11.09 8.22 17.82
C ASN A 68 11.81 7.07 17.07
N GLN A 69 11.58 5.82 17.53
CA GLN A 69 12.28 4.56 17.15
C GLN A 69 11.43 3.51 16.37
N ASP A 70 12.17 2.70 15.58
CA ASP A 70 12.11 1.31 15.02
C ASP A 70 10.84 0.53 14.61
N THR A 71 10.78 0.09 13.33
CA THR A 71 11.13 -1.28 12.80
C THR A 71 11.06 -1.28 11.25
N VAL A 72 11.85 -2.11 10.54
CA VAL A 72 11.97 -2.10 9.06
C VAL A 72 11.58 -3.46 8.41
N GLN A 73 10.70 -3.46 7.40
CA GLN A 73 10.45 -4.61 6.49
C GLN A 73 10.62 -4.20 5.02
N VAL A 74 11.21 -5.03 4.15
CA VAL A 74 11.60 -4.66 2.77
C VAL A 74 10.94 -5.57 1.72
N ARG A 75 10.46 -4.99 0.61
CA ARG A 75 10.08 -5.68 -0.65
C ARG A 75 10.68 -4.94 -1.85
N GLN A 76 11.16 -5.64 -2.88
CA GLN A 76 11.92 -5.04 -4.01
C GLN A 76 11.62 -5.67 -5.38
N ASN A 77 11.86 -4.90 -6.45
CA ASN A 77 12.10 -5.35 -7.83
C ASN A 77 13.29 -4.57 -8.44
N ASP A 78 13.64 -4.81 -9.72
CA ASP A 78 14.89 -4.32 -10.34
C ASP A 78 15.17 -2.81 -10.20
N ASN A 79 14.13 -1.98 -10.11
CA ASN A 79 14.27 -0.51 -10.09
C ASN A 79 13.60 0.19 -8.91
N LEU A 80 12.77 -0.52 -8.13
CA LEU A 80 11.97 0.06 -7.06
C LEU A 80 11.95 -0.83 -5.80
N ALA A 81 11.84 -0.21 -4.63
CA ALA A 81 11.65 -0.91 -3.36
C ALA A 81 10.65 -0.17 -2.46
N VAL A 82 9.93 -0.94 -1.64
CA VAL A 82 9.06 -0.45 -0.58
C VAL A 82 9.62 -0.94 0.76
N VAL A 83 9.85 0.00 1.66
CA VAL A 83 10.42 -0.28 2.98
C VAL A 83 9.44 0.19 4.04
N LYS A 84 8.79 -0.75 4.73
CA LYS A 84 7.89 -0.41 5.84
C LYS A 84 8.73 0.07 7.01
N ILE A 85 8.50 1.30 7.48
CA ILE A 85 8.97 1.80 8.77
C ILE A 85 7.76 1.83 9.70
N VAL A 86 7.88 1.28 10.90
CA VAL A 86 6.84 1.42 11.94
C VAL A 86 7.33 2.36 13.03
N PRO A 87 7.05 3.68 12.99
CA PRO A 87 7.20 4.53 14.15
C PRO A 87 5.85 4.73 14.85
N PRO A 88 5.83 4.86 16.19
CA PRO A 88 4.59 4.98 16.97
C PRO A 88 3.81 6.30 16.76
N SER A 89 4.33 7.25 15.97
CA SER A 89 3.78 8.61 15.89
C SER A 89 3.72 9.19 14.47
N VAL A 90 3.80 8.36 13.44
CA VAL A 90 3.57 8.84 12.08
C VAL A 90 2.17 8.40 11.65
N PRO A 91 1.35 9.27 11.05
CA PRO A 91 0.08 8.86 10.47
C PRO A 91 0.29 7.62 9.61
N ASP A 92 -0.66 6.67 9.69
CA ASP A 92 -0.65 5.38 9.00
C ASP A 92 -0.22 5.44 7.51
N SER A 93 -0.37 6.60 6.87
CA SER A 93 0.02 6.92 5.51
C SER A 93 1.54 6.94 5.22
N PHE A 94 2.40 7.08 6.23
CA PHE A 94 3.85 7.25 6.07
C PHE A 94 4.68 6.10 6.65
N GLN A 95 4.04 4.99 7.03
CA GLN A 95 4.74 3.80 7.48
C GLN A 95 5.53 3.09 6.36
N HIS A 96 5.65 3.67 5.17
CA HIS A 96 6.35 3.08 4.02
C HIS A 96 7.23 4.12 3.34
N LEU A 97 8.52 3.84 3.23
CA LEU A 97 9.44 4.56 2.36
C LEU A 97 9.39 3.95 0.96
N PHE A 98 9.07 4.80 -0.01
CA PHE A 98 9.23 4.48 -1.42
C PHE A 98 10.67 4.76 -1.81
N MET A 99 11.29 3.89 -2.60
CA MET A 99 12.67 4.05 -3.03
C MET A 99 12.79 3.87 -4.53
N ARG A 100 13.66 4.69 -5.15
CA ARG A 100 13.95 4.65 -6.58
C ARG A 100 15.46 4.68 -6.79
N LYS A 101 15.93 3.88 -7.74
CA LYS A 101 17.35 3.92 -8.16
C LYS A 101 17.58 5.18 -9.03
N VAL A 102 18.52 6.03 -8.63
CA VAL A 102 18.95 7.24 -9.37
C VAL A 102 20.46 7.11 -9.58
N ASP A 103 20.88 7.06 -10.85
CA ASP A 103 22.29 6.89 -11.25
C ASP A 103 22.97 5.68 -10.58
N GLY A 104 22.26 4.55 -10.49
CA GLY A 104 22.77 3.34 -9.85
C GLY A 104 22.67 3.33 -8.33
N VAL A 105 22.15 4.38 -7.68
CA VAL A 105 22.08 4.49 -6.22
C VAL A 105 20.63 4.49 -5.74
N TRP A 106 20.31 3.65 -4.75
CA TRP A 106 19.00 3.66 -4.11
C TRP A 106 18.79 4.94 -3.29
N LYS A 107 17.71 5.67 -3.61
CA LYS A 107 17.31 6.88 -2.91
C LYS A 107 15.87 6.80 -2.45
N VAL A 108 15.58 7.37 -1.28
CA VAL A 108 14.22 7.52 -0.76
C VAL A 108 13.47 8.55 -1.60
N ASP A 109 12.32 8.18 -2.12
CA ASP A 109 11.41 9.04 -2.86
C ASP A 109 10.22 9.43 -1.96
N LEU A 110 10.36 10.57 -1.27
CA LEU A 110 9.31 11.10 -0.40
C LEU A 110 8.08 11.57 -1.19
N ARG A 111 8.17 11.63 -2.52
CA ARG A 111 7.05 11.93 -3.41
C ARG A 111 6.40 10.69 -4.01
N GLY A 112 6.81 9.47 -3.63
CA GLY A 112 6.21 8.23 -4.14
C GLY A 112 4.69 8.20 -4.01
N TRP A 113 4.14 8.90 -3.00
CA TRP A 113 2.70 9.13 -2.80
C TRP A 113 1.98 9.88 -3.95
N HIS A 114 2.66 10.78 -4.65
CA HIS A 114 2.12 11.52 -5.80
C HIS A 114 2.37 10.82 -7.13
N LYS A 115 3.24 9.80 -7.15
CA LYS A 115 3.58 8.98 -8.33
C LYS A 115 3.20 7.52 -8.14
N ARG A 116 2.07 7.28 -7.44
CA ARG A 116 1.56 5.96 -7.05
C ARG A 116 1.51 4.95 -8.21
N ALA A 117 1.14 5.41 -9.42
CA ALA A 117 1.12 4.63 -10.65
C ALA A 117 2.45 3.90 -10.95
N GLU A 118 3.59 4.54 -10.64
CA GLU A 118 4.93 4.01 -10.92
C GLU A 118 5.35 2.95 -9.88
N TYR A 119 4.86 3.03 -8.64
CA TYR A 119 5.18 2.11 -7.53
C TYR A 119 4.21 0.92 -7.38
N PHE A 120 3.12 0.90 -8.15
CA PHE A 120 2.14 -0.19 -8.15
C PHE A 120 2.72 -1.55 -8.56
N GLN A 121 3.88 -1.58 -9.23
CA GLN A 121 4.56 -2.82 -9.62
C GLN A 121 5.43 -3.44 -8.52
N VAL A 122 5.48 -2.83 -7.31
CA VAL A 122 6.48 -3.15 -6.28
C VAL A 122 5.87 -3.80 -5.04
N ASP A 123 4.71 -3.31 -4.59
CA ASP A 123 3.93 -4.00 -3.55
C ASP A 123 2.43 -3.82 -3.78
N PRO A 124 1.81 -4.75 -4.53
CA PRO A 124 0.38 -4.70 -4.77
C PRO A 124 -0.48 -4.81 -3.50
N LEU A 125 0.02 -5.44 -2.42
CA LEU A 125 -0.70 -5.56 -1.15
C LEU A 125 -0.99 -4.19 -0.56
N TYR A 126 0.02 -3.31 -0.55
CA TYR A 126 -0.12 -1.97 -0.01
C TYR A 126 -1.14 -1.15 -0.78
N SER A 127 -1.20 -1.34 -2.10
CA SER A 127 -2.06 -0.55 -2.98
C SER A 127 -3.53 -0.87 -2.76
N CYS A 128 -3.90 -2.14 -2.60
CA CYS A 128 -5.30 -2.50 -2.33
C CYS A 128 -5.72 -2.09 -0.90
N SER A 129 -4.81 -2.16 0.09
CA SER A 129 -5.08 -1.58 1.40
C SER A 129 -5.33 -0.06 1.34
N SER A 130 -4.50 0.68 0.60
CA SER A 130 -4.64 2.13 0.42
C SER A 130 -5.93 2.51 -0.32
N ASN A 131 -6.32 1.72 -1.33
CA ASN A 131 -7.58 1.89 -2.04
C ASN A 131 -8.77 1.68 -1.09
N LEU A 132 -8.77 0.61 -0.29
CA LEU A 132 -9.81 0.39 0.72
C LEU A 132 -9.85 1.48 1.80
N LYS A 133 -8.72 2.06 2.20
CA LYS A 133 -8.70 3.21 3.12
C LYS A 133 -9.35 4.45 2.51
N GLN A 134 -9.10 4.72 1.22
CA GLN A 134 -9.75 5.84 0.50
C GLN A 134 -11.26 5.59 0.35
N ILE A 135 -11.67 4.37 0.01
CA ILE A 135 -13.08 3.96 -0.04
C ILE A 135 -13.73 4.13 1.34
N GLY A 136 -13.07 3.68 2.41
CA GLY A 136 -13.55 3.83 3.78
C GLY A 136 -13.73 5.27 4.21
N LEU A 137 -12.76 6.15 3.89
CA LEU A 137 -12.92 7.59 4.14
C LEU A 137 -14.11 8.17 3.39
N GLY A 138 -14.29 7.83 2.11
CA GLY A 138 -15.44 8.26 1.32
C GLY A 138 -16.78 7.77 1.90
N LEU A 139 -16.84 6.52 2.38
CA LEU A 139 -18.01 5.95 3.04
C LEU A 139 -18.34 6.64 4.36
N LEU A 140 -17.34 6.97 5.18
CA LEU A 140 -17.54 7.70 6.43
C LEU A 140 -18.00 9.15 6.18
N MET A 141 -17.44 9.83 5.17
CA MET A 141 -17.91 11.16 4.75
C MET A 141 -19.36 11.11 4.26
N TYR A 142 -19.70 10.10 3.44
CA TYR A 142 -21.08 9.87 3.01
C TYR A 142 -22.01 9.67 4.20
N ALA A 143 -21.66 8.78 5.13
CA ALA A 143 -22.50 8.47 6.29
C ALA A 143 -22.72 9.69 7.19
N ASN A 144 -21.67 10.50 7.43
CA ASN A 144 -21.77 11.74 8.20
C ASN A 144 -22.77 12.74 7.59
N ASP A 145 -22.92 12.76 6.26
CA ASP A 145 -23.87 13.62 5.55
C ASP A 145 -25.26 12.98 5.34
N LYS A 146 -25.42 11.69 5.68
CA LYS A 146 -26.60 10.87 5.39
C LYS A 146 -27.12 10.15 6.64
N ASP A 147 -27.19 10.88 7.75
CA ASP A 147 -27.78 10.40 9.01
C ASP A 147 -27.13 9.09 9.53
N GLU A 148 -25.80 8.99 9.40
CA GLU A 148 -25.00 7.81 9.78
C GLU A 148 -25.31 6.55 8.96
N MET A 149 -25.97 6.68 7.81
CA MET A 149 -26.27 5.57 6.91
C MET A 149 -25.24 5.46 5.78
N PHE A 150 -24.66 4.27 5.61
CA PHE A 150 -23.87 4.00 4.41
C PHE A 150 -24.78 3.78 3.18
N PRO A 151 -24.25 3.84 1.94
CA PRO A 151 -25.03 3.54 0.74
C PRO A 151 -25.81 2.21 0.85
N ALA A 152 -27.08 2.24 0.46
CA ALA A 152 -28.00 1.11 0.66
C ALA A 152 -27.68 -0.08 -0.25
N GLU A 153 -27.37 0.17 -1.52
CA GLU A 153 -27.11 -0.89 -2.49
C GLU A 153 -25.84 -1.68 -2.15
N ASP A 154 -25.84 -2.99 -2.41
CA ASP A 154 -24.64 -3.81 -2.26
C ASP A 154 -23.69 -3.66 -3.46
N GLY A 155 -22.41 -4.03 -3.25
CA GLY A 155 -21.44 -4.16 -4.32
C GLY A 155 -21.09 -2.85 -5.04
N ALA A 156 -20.78 -2.95 -6.33
CA ALA A 156 -20.35 -1.79 -7.12
C ALA A 156 -21.42 -0.68 -7.19
N ALA A 157 -22.70 -1.03 -7.15
CA ALA A 157 -23.80 -0.07 -7.16
C ALA A 157 -23.82 0.81 -5.90
N GLY A 158 -23.55 0.22 -4.73
CA GLY A 158 -23.38 0.99 -3.49
C GLY A 158 -22.16 1.91 -3.53
N LEU A 159 -21.04 1.43 -4.04
CA LEU A 159 -19.82 2.22 -4.17
C LEU A 159 -19.93 3.35 -5.20
N GLU A 160 -20.77 3.22 -6.22
CA GLU A 160 -21.08 4.30 -7.17
C GLU A 160 -21.72 5.51 -6.49
N ALA A 161 -22.39 5.33 -5.35
CA ALA A 161 -22.91 6.44 -4.55
C ALA A 161 -21.78 7.40 -4.12
N LEU A 162 -20.56 6.91 -3.89
CA LEU A 162 -19.42 7.76 -3.54
C LEU A 162 -18.99 8.64 -4.72
N ARG A 163 -18.96 8.09 -5.94
CA ARG A 163 -18.58 8.82 -7.14
C ARG A 163 -19.63 9.86 -7.52
N SER A 164 -20.89 9.43 -7.58
CA SER A 164 -22.02 10.27 -7.98
C SER A 164 -22.31 11.41 -7.00
N ASN A 165 -21.88 11.29 -5.74
CA ASN A 165 -22.01 12.35 -4.73
C ASN A 165 -20.67 13.06 -4.41
N ASN A 166 -19.62 12.85 -5.22
CA ASN A 166 -18.30 13.50 -5.10
C ASN A 166 -17.51 13.22 -3.80
N TYR A 167 -17.77 12.11 -3.12
CA TYR A 167 -16.99 11.69 -1.94
C TYR A 167 -15.68 10.98 -2.31
N LEU A 168 -15.65 10.31 -3.48
CA LEU A 168 -14.46 9.67 -4.05
C LEU A 168 -14.69 9.52 -5.55
N ILE A 169 -14.01 10.29 -6.40
CA ILE A 169 -14.36 10.42 -7.83
C ILE A 169 -13.43 9.64 -8.76
N GLU A 170 -12.26 9.27 -8.28
CA GLU A 170 -11.18 8.58 -8.97
C GLU A 170 -11.54 7.11 -9.25
N PRO A 171 -11.83 6.72 -10.52
CA PRO A 171 -12.29 5.37 -10.84
C PRO A 171 -11.22 4.29 -10.61
N ASP A 172 -9.94 4.64 -10.66
CA ASP A 172 -8.80 3.74 -10.45
C ASP A 172 -8.72 3.24 -9.01
N VAL A 173 -9.25 3.99 -8.04
CA VAL A 173 -9.30 3.55 -6.63
C VAL A 173 -10.18 2.31 -6.45
N PHE A 174 -11.18 2.10 -7.31
CA PHE A 174 -12.11 0.97 -7.23
C PHE A 174 -11.59 -0.32 -7.89
N VAL A 175 -10.38 -0.29 -8.45
CA VAL A 175 -9.71 -1.48 -9.00
C VAL A 175 -8.50 -1.81 -8.15
N CYS A 176 -8.39 -3.07 -7.74
CA CYS A 176 -7.23 -3.57 -7.02
C CYS A 176 -6.12 -3.85 -8.04
N PRO A 177 -4.88 -3.35 -7.88
CA PRO A 177 -3.85 -3.52 -8.92
C PRO A 177 -3.45 -4.95 -9.28
N VAL A 178 -3.80 -5.97 -8.47
CA VAL A 178 -3.59 -7.40 -8.84
C VAL A 178 -4.79 -8.04 -9.52
N ASP A 179 -5.92 -7.34 -9.58
CA ASP A 179 -7.11 -7.83 -10.28
C ASP A 179 -6.82 -7.80 -11.79
N LYS A 180 -6.64 -9.00 -12.37
CA LYS A 180 -6.38 -9.17 -13.80
C LYS A 180 -7.66 -9.23 -14.63
N GLU A 181 -8.81 -9.43 -13.98
CA GLU A 181 -10.09 -9.61 -14.65
C GLU A 181 -10.76 -8.26 -14.92
N ARG A 182 -10.68 -7.34 -13.96
CA ARG A 182 -11.40 -6.06 -14.02
C ARG A 182 -10.52 -4.92 -14.50
N LYS A 183 -11.16 -3.97 -15.17
CA LYS A 183 -10.52 -2.77 -15.69
C LYS A 183 -11.19 -1.54 -15.12
N THR A 184 -10.41 -0.50 -14.91
CA THR A 184 -10.89 0.80 -14.44
C THR A 184 -12.02 1.32 -15.31
N ALA A 185 -13.09 1.81 -14.67
CA ALA A 185 -14.18 2.48 -15.37
C ALA A 185 -13.66 3.74 -16.09
N GLU A 186 -14.26 4.07 -17.24
CA GLU A 186 -14.03 5.39 -17.82
C GLU A 186 -14.50 6.48 -16.86
N LYS A 187 -13.88 7.67 -16.90
CA LYS A 187 -14.13 8.74 -15.91
C LYS A 187 -15.62 9.06 -15.70
N LYS A 188 -16.43 9.02 -16.76
CA LYS A 188 -17.87 9.33 -16.71
C LYS A 188 -18.77 8.08 -16.70
N ALA A 189 -18.19 6.88 -16.80
CA ALA A 189 -18.95 5.64 -16.71
C ALA A 189 -19.20 5.28 -15.24
N ALA A 190 -20.39 4.77 -14.96
CA ALA A 190 -20.74 4.28 -13.64
C ALA A 190 -19.87 3.08 -13.24
N LEU A 191 -19.64 2.94 -11.95
CA LEU A 191 -19.12 1.69 -11.40
C LEU A 191 -20.14 0.57 -11.61
N THR A 192 -19.61 -0.55 -12.06
CA THR A 192 -20.32 -1.81 -12.22
C THR A 192 -19.42 -2.91 -11.69
N GLU A 193 -19.98 -4.09 -11.49
CA GLU A 193 -19.18 -5.17 -10.95
C GLU A 193 -18.05 -5.64 -11.90
N LYS A 194 -18.16 -5.31 -13.19
CA LYS A 194 -17.12 -5.56 -14.20
C LYS A 194 -15.90 -4.62 -14.10
N ASN A 195 -16.05 -3.49 -13.41
CA ASN A 195 -15.01 -2.47 -13.28
C ASN A 195 -14.67 -2.11 -11.81
N CYS A 196 -15.15 -2.92 -10.86
CA CYS A 196 -14.91 -2.76 -9.43
C CYS A 196 -14.37 -4.06 -8.82
N SER A 197 -13.21 -4.00 -8.19
CA SER A 197 -12.52 -5.14 -7.56
C SER A 197 -12.99 -5.46 -6.14
N TYR A 198 -13.93 -4.68 -5.59
CA TYR A 198 -14.34 -4.80 -4.21
C TYR A 198 -15.79 -5.25 -4.09
N VAL A 199 -16.06 -6.10 -3.09
CA VAL A 199 -17.39 -6.31 -2.54
C VAL A 199 -17.65 -5.22 -1.52
N TYR A 200 -18.89 -4.74 -1.47
CA TYR A 200 -19.38 -3.79 -0.48
C TYR A 200 -20.69 -4.32 0.10
N PHE A 201 -20.86 -4.22 1.41
CA PHE A 201 -22.09 -4.55 2.12
C PHE A 201 -22.83 -3.26 2.48
N GLY A 202 -23.93 -3.00 1.78
CA GLY A 202 -24.81 -1.86 2.00
C GLY A 202 -25.82 -2.08 3.12
N GLU A 203 -26.67 -1.08 3.34
CA GLU A 203 -27.71 -1.04 4.38
C GLU A 203 -27.18 -1.13 5.82
N LEU A 204 -25.92 -0.76 6.03
CA LEU A 204 -25.30 -0.67 7.35
C LEU A 204 -25.43 0.77 7.87
N ALA A 205 -25.77 0.88 9.15
CA ALA A 205 -25.82 2.16 9.87
C ALA A 205 -24.63 2.24 10.81
N HIS A 206 -23.77 3.24 10.64
CA HIS A 206 -22.55 3.41 11.43
C HIS A 206 -22.86 3.53 12.94
N SER A 207 -23.96 4.20 13.30
CA SER A 207 -24.38 4.45 14.69
C SER A 207 -25.02 3.25 15.42
N ASN A 208 -25.47 2.22 14.70
CA ASN A 208 -26.23 1.10 15.26
C ASN A 208 -25.47 -0.25 15.26
N ILE A 209 -24.14 -0.18 15.15
CA ILE A 209 -23.28 -1.38 15.08
C ILE A 209 -22.50 -1.51 16.40
N PRO A 210 -22.78 -2.53 17.23
CA PRO A 210 -22.12 -2.70 18.54
C PRO A 210 -20.60 -2.95 18.46
N THR A 211 -20.14 -3.49 17.33
CA THR A 211 -18.74 -3.92 17.14
C THR A 211 -18.23 -3.45 15.76
N PRO A 212 -18.11 -2.13 15.53
CA PRO A 212 -17.85 -1.58 14.19
C PRO A 212 -16.49 -2.05 13.64
N GLY A 213 -15.47 -2.21 14.49
CA GLY A 213 -14.18 -2.81 14.13
C GLY A 213 -14.19 -4.32 13.90
N ARG A 214 -15.35 -4.96 13.80
CA ARG A 214 -15.49 -6.39 13.45
C ARG A 214 -16.41 -6.64 12.27
N ILE A 215 -17.27 -5.68 11.93
CA ILE A 215 -18.21 -5.81 10.82
C ILE A 215 -17.51 -5.41 9.51
N PRO A 216 -17.34 -6.35 8.55
CA PRO A 216 -16.77 -6.01 7.26
C PRO A 216 -17.74 -5.10 6.49
N LEU A 217 -17.21 -4.01 5.94
CA LEU A 217 -17.95 -3.04 5.13
C LEU A 217 -17.61 -3.20 3.64
N ALA A 218 -16.32 -3.37 3.32
CA ALA A 218 -15.87 -3.69 1.97
C ALA A 218 -14.62 -4.56 2.00
N PHE A 219 -14.37 -5.34 0.96
CA PHE A 219 -13.20 -6.22 0.85
C PHE A 219 -12.97 -6.60 -0.60
N GLU A 220 -11.77 -7.11 -0.90
CA GLU A 220 -11.45 -7.58 -2.26
C GLU A 220 -12.38 -8.73 -2.67
N LYS A 221 -12.80 -8.74 -3.93
CA LYS A 221 -13.60 -9.85 -4.46
C LYS A 221 -12.83 -11.18 -4.37
N PRO A 222 -13.52 -12.28 -4.05
CA PRO A 222 -12.88 -13.60 -4.01
C PRO A 222 -12.18 -13.96 -5.32
N GLY A 223 -11.04 -14.62 -5.22
CA GLY A 223 -10.17 -14.93 -6.36
C GLY A 223 -9.14 -13.84 -6.72
N ILE A 224 -9.28 -12.62 -6.19
CA ILE A 224 -8.19 -11.64 -6.18
C ILE A 224 -7.22 -12.06 -5.06
N SER A 225 -6.07 -12.63 -5.43
CA SER A 225 -5.11 -13.16 -4.45
C SER A 225 -3.87 -12.27 -4.36
N HIS A 226 -3.59 -11.80 -3.16
CA HIS A 226 -2.31 -11.21 -2.80
C HIS A 226 -1.42 -12.21 -2.06
N ASP A 227 -1.04 -13.29 -2.73
CA ASP A 227 -0.24 -14.38 -2.12
C ASP A 227 -0.90 -14.94 -0.85
N GLY A 228 -2.23 -15.17 -0.91
CA GLY A 228 -2.99 -15.73 0.22
C GLY A 228 -3.35 -14.72 1.32
N VAL A 229 -3.42 -13.43 0.97
CA VAL A 229 -3.95 -12.37 1.83
C VAL A 229 -5.10 -11.67 1.12
N THR A 230 -6.13 -11.34 1.90
CA THR A 230 -7.25 -10.48 1.49
C THR A 230 -7.36 -9.29 2.43
N HIS A 231 -7.54 -8.10 1.88
CA HIS A 231 -7.82 -6.90 2.67
C HIS A 231 -9.31 -6.73 2.93
N VAL A 232 -9.63 -6.35 4.17
CA VAL A 232 -10.99 -6.11 4.64
C VAL A 232 -11.04 -4.75 5.31
N LEU A 233 -11.89 -3.87 4.78
CA LEU A 233 -12.33 -2.63 5.40
C LEU A 233 -13.47 -2.93 6.37
N PHE A 234 -13.37 -2.38 7.57
CA PHE A 234 -14.39 -2.49 8.61
C PHE A 234 -15.19 -1.19 8.76
N VAL A 235 -16.31 -1.27 9.45
CA VAL A 235 -17.27 -0.16 9.62
C VAL A 235 -16.66 1.07 10.30
N ASP A 236 -15.71 0.89 11.20
CA ASP A 236 -14.98 1.99 11.86
C ASP A 236 -13.90 2.64 10.95
N GLY A 237 -13.78 2.20 9.70
CA GLY A 237 -12.84 2.73 8.71
C GLY A 237 -11.45 2.08 8.73
N HIS A 238 -11.14 1.18 9.66
CA HIS A 238 -9.84 0.50 9.64
C HIS A 238 -9.82 -0.60 8.56
N VAL A 239 -8.62 -0.88 8.04
CA VAL A 239 -8.39 -1.96 7.06
C VAL A 239 -7.45 -2.98 7.69
N ALA A 240 -7.85 -4.26 7.70
CA ALA A 240 -7.02 -5.36 8.17
C ALA A 240 -6.71 -6.36 7.06
N GLN A 241 -5.63 -7.11 7.26
CA GLN A 241 -5.26 -8.25 6.42
C GLN A 241 -5.80 -9.54 7.02
N LEU A 242 -6.50 -10.31 6.19
CA LEU A 242 -6.95 -11.66 6.51
C LEU A 242 -6.15 -12.65 5.66
N LYS A 243 -5.46 -13.58 6.33
CA LYS A 243 -4.76 -14.67 5.65
C LYS A 243 -5.76 -15.74 5.20
N GLY A 244 -5.69 -16.11 3.93
CA GLY A 244 -6.55 -17.11 3.30
C GLY A 244 -6.63 -16.89 1.80
N ASP A 245 -6.93 -17.95 1.06
CA ASP A 245 -7.22 -17.90 -0.37
C ASP A 245 -8.71 -18.20 -0.57
N PHE A 246 -9.54 -17.19 -0.30
CA PHE A 246 -11.00 -17.31 -0.32
C PHE A 246 -11.53 -17.34 -1.74
N LYS A 247 -12.31 -18.37 -2.07
CA LYS A 247 -12.92 -18.57 -3.40
C LYS A 247 -14.33 -18.00 -3.49
N THR A 248 -14.97 -17.77 -2.34
CA THR A 248 -16.30 -17.17 -2.23
C THR A 248 -16.34 -16.13 -1.12
N VAL A 249 -17.34 -15.25 -1.18
CA VAL A 249 -17.62 -14.27 -0.13
C VAL A 249 -18.04 -15.00 1.14
N SER A 250 -18.81 -16.09 1.01
CA SER A 250 -19.20 -16.94 2.13
C SER A 250 -17.99 -17.51 2.88
N GLU A 251 -16.97 -18.01 2.17
CA GLU A 251 -15.74 -18.50 2.81
C GLU A 251 -15.00 -17.42 3.61
N LEU A 252 -14.88 -16.20 3.04
CA LEU A 252 -14.26 -15.07 3.72
C LEU A 252 -15.04 -14.68 4.98
N VAL A 253 -16.36 -14.61 4.88
CA VAL A 253 -17.24 -14.22 5.99
C VAL A 253 -17.22 -15.28 7.10
N GLU A 254 -17.23 -16.56 6.78
CA GLU A 254 -17.08 -17.61 7.80
C GLU A 254 -15.70 -17.52 8.48
N ALA A 255 -14.64 -17.20 7.75
CA ALA A 255 -13.33 -16.99 8.35
C ALA A 255 -13.28 -15.77 9.30
N LEU A 256 -14.06 -14.71 9.02
CA LEU A 256 -14.21 -13.58 9.94
C LEU A 256 -15.04 -13.96 11.18
N ILE A 257 -16.15 -14.69 11.00
CA ILE A 257 -17.00 -15.17 12.10
C ILE A 257 -16.21 -16.10 13.02
N ALA A 258 -15.39 -17.00 12.47
CA ALA A 258 -14.55 -17.92 13.23
C ALA A 258 -13.51 -17.22 14.13
N LYS A 259 -13.17 -15.95 13.86
CA LYS A 259 -12.32 -15.14 14.75
C LYS A 259 -13.07 -14.60 15.98
N GLY A 260 -14.36 -14.90 16.14
CA GLY A 260 -15.20 -14.54 17.31
C GLY A 260 -15.71 -13.09 17.31
N GLY A 261 -16.60 -12.78 18.26
CA GLY A 261 -17.11 -11.42 18.48
C GLY A 261 -18.12 -10.94 17.44
N LEU A 262 -18.72 -11.86 16.68
CA LEU A 262 -19.72 -11.61 15.63
C LEU A 262 -21.00 -12.43 15.82
N ASP A 263 -21.20 -13.05 16.98
CA ASP A 263 -22.27 -14.03 17.22
C ASP A 263 -23.66 -13.46 16.93
N ARG A 264 -23.89 -12.18 17.24
CA ARG A 264 -25.18 -11.51 16.99
C ARG A 264 -25.40 -11.12 15.52
N GLN A 265 -24.34 -10.97 14.75
CA GLN A 265 -24.36 -10.49 13.37
C GLN A 265 -24.09 -11.60 12.35
N ALA A 266 -23.73 -12.79 12.81
CA ALA A 266 -23.31 -13.91 11.97
C ALA A 266 -24.36 -14.25 10.89
N ASP A 267 -25.64 -14.34 11.25
CA ASP A 267 -26.70 -14.69 10.28
C ASP A 267 -26.94 -13.59 9.25
N PHE A 268 -26.87 -12.33 9.67
CA PHE A 268 -26.94 -11.18 8.77
C PHE A 268 -25.77 -11.21 7.77
N LEU A 269 -24.55 -11.41 8.27
CA LEU A 269 -23.34 -11.45 7.43
C LEU A 269 -23.36 -12.64 6.47
N ARG A 270 -23.82 -13.82 6.91
CA ARG A 270 -24.02 -14.99 6.05
C ARG A 270 -25.01 -14.72 4.93
N LYS A 271 -26.13 -14.05 5.22
CA LYS A 271 -27.12 -13.69 4.21
C LYS A 271 -26.54 -12.71 3.18
N LYS A 272 -25.83 -11.67 3.63
CA LYS A 272 -25.12 -10.73 2.75
C LYS A 272 -24.08 -11.44 1.88
N ALA A 273 -23.32 -12.36 2.47
CA ALA A 273 -22.31 -13.15 1.77
C ALA A 273 -22.90 -14.03 0.67
N ALA A 274 -23.96 -14.78 0.99
CA ALA A 274 -24.65 -15.63 0.02
C ALA A 274 -25.25 -14.82 -1.15
N ALA A 275 -25.84 -13.65 -0.86
CA ALA A 275 -26.35 -12.75 -1.89
C ALA A 275 -25.23 -12.20 -2.79
N ALA A 276 -24.08 -11.83 -2.21
CA ALA A 276 -22.91 -11.40 -2.97
C ALA A 276 -22.36 -12.52 -3.86
N ASP A 277 -22.30 -13.76 -3.35
CA ASP A 277 -21.85 -14.92 -4.13
C ASP A 277 -22.75 -15.20 -5.35
N LEU A 278 -24.07 -15.03 -5.20
CA LEU A 278 -25.00 -15.16 -6.32
C LEU A 278 -24.77 -14.05 -7.35
N ARG A 279 -24.65 -12.79 -6.91
CA ARG A 279 -24.38 -11.65 -7.79
C ARG A 279 -23.10 -11.83 -8.60
N LEU A 280 -22.01 -12.24 -7.94
CA LEU A 280 -20.72 -12.46 -8.59
C LEU A 280 -20.71 -13.67 -9.55
N LYS A 281 -21.59 -14.66 -9.35
CA LYS A 281 -21.75 -15.78 -10.28
C LYS A 281 -22.47 -15.37 -11.56
N ASP A 282 -23.49 -14.53 -11.45
CA ASP A 282 -24.26 -14.07 -12.62
C ASP A 282 -23.46 -13.09 -13.50
N GLU A 283 -22.44 -12.43 -12.96
CA GLU A 283 -21.47 -11.64 -13.75
C GLU A 283 -20.60 -12.47 -14.70
N LYS A 284 -20.35 -13.74 -14.37
CA LYS A 284 -19.47 -14.64 -15.15
C LYS A 284 -20.19 -15.33 -16.31
N LYS A 285 -21.51 -15.15 -16.43
CA LYS A 285 -22.34 -15.65 -17.55
C LYS A 285 -22.47 -14.58 -18.63
#